data_AF-A0AAJ4DX81-F1
#
_entry.id   AF-A0AAJ4DX81-F1
#
_cell.length_a   1.000
_cell.length_b   1.000
_cell.length_c   1.000
_cell.angle_alpha   90.00
_cell.angle_beta   90.00
_cell.angle_gamma   90.00
#
_symmetry.space_group_name_H-M   'P 1'
#
loop_
_entity.id
_entity.type
_entity.pdbx_description
1 polymer ?
#
loop_
_entity_poly.entity_id
_entity_poly.type
_entity_poly.pdbx_seq_one_letter_code
_entity_poly.pdbx_strand_id
1 'polypeptide(L)' 'MNKLVRLKHCESRGVIPAEDQTWCAMYTADTERTLCGDAIDTDNVIEADYKTVKRGGITCPFCLEVIRHVKTIKL' A
#
# COMPACT_ATOMS: atom_id res chain seq x y z
N MET A 1 -10.12 9.62 5.70
CA MET A 1 -9.11 8.92 6.51
C MET A 1 -8.30 8.04 5.56
N ASN A 2 -6.98 7.93 5.76
CA ASN A 2 -6.10 7.10 4.92
C ASN A 2 -6.10 5.68 5.49
N LYS A 3 -6.47 4.69 4.67
CA LYS A 3 -6.30 3.26 4.96
C LYS A 3 -4.92 2.85 4.49
N LEU A 4 -4.13 2.25 5.37
CA LEU A 4 -2.75 1.88 5.11
C LEU A 4 -2.51 0.41 5.44
N VAL A 5 -1.66 -0.21 4.63
CA VAL A 5 -1.19 -1.58 4.83
C VAL A 5 0.33 -1.62 4.83
N ARG A 6 0.92 -2.48 5.64
CA ARG A 6 2.33 -2.84 5.60
C ARG A 6 2.45 -4.34 5.41
N LEU A 7 2.89 -4.76 4.22
CA LEU A 7 3.10 -6.16 3.89
C LEU A 7 4.38 -6.65 4.57
N LYS A 8 4.32 -7.82 5.20
CA LYS A 8 5.48 -8.54 5.76
C LYS A 8 5.78 -9.80 4.98
N HIS A 9 4.74 -10.46 4.47
CA HIS A 9 4.84 -11.66 3.66
C HIS A 9 3.72 -11.68 2.62
N CYS A 10 4.09 -11.80 1.35
CA CYS A 10 3.16 -12.07 0.26
C CYS A 10 3.69 -13.19 -0.63
N GLU A 11 2.80 -13.90 -1.33
CA GLU A 11 3.22 -15.01 -2.20
C GLU A 11 4.15 -14.55 -3.33
N SER A 12 3.90 -13.37 -3.88
CA SER A 12 4.63 -12.85 -5.04
C SER A 12 6.06 -12.40 -4.72
N ARG A 13 6.35 -12.00 -3.48
CA ARG A 13 7.67 -11.48 -3.06
C ARG A 13 8.32 -12.29 -1.93
N GLY A 14 7.62 -13.26 -1.38
CA GLY A 14 8.04 -13.96 -0.17
C GLY A 14 8.09 -13.03 1.05
N VAL A 15 8.97 -13.35 1.99
CA VAL A 15 9.16 -12.56 3.21
C VAL A 15 9.91 -11.27 2.89
N ILE A 16 9.33 -10.15 3.31
CA ILE A 16 9.87 -8.80 3.09
C ILE A 16 10.74 -8.40 4.29
N PRO A 17 12.04 -8.10 4.10
CA PRO A 17 12.94 -7.63 5.16
C PRO A 17 12.37 -6.41 5.88
N ALA A 18 12.60 -6.30 7.19
CA ALA A 18 11.99 -5.26 8.03
C ALA A 18 12.35 -3.83 7.57
N GLU A 19 13.56 -3.65 7.03
CA GLU A 19 14.06 -2.42 6.44
C GLU A 19 13.33 -1.99 5.16
N ASP A 20 12.77 -2.95 4.43
CA ASP A 20 12.05 -2.73 3.17
C ASP A 20 10.52 -2.65 3.37
N GLN A 21 10.04 -2.96 4.58
CA GLN A 21 8.63 -2.87 4.90
C GLN A 21 8.16 -1.42 4.97
N THR A 22 7.30 -1.03 4.04
CA THR A 22 6.74 0.32 3.95
C THR A 22 5.23 0.33 4.14
N TRP A 23 4.70 1.48 4.55
CA TRP A 23 3.27 1.72 4.62
C TRP A 23 2.77 2.18 3.26
N CYS A 24 2.00 1.31 2.60
CA CYS A 24 1.34 1.59 1.33
C CYS A 24 -0.06 2.15 1.58
N ALA A 25 -0.48 3.07 0.71
CA ALA A 25 -1.88 3.49 0.67
C ALA A 25 -2.72 2.35 0.09
N MET A 26 -3.84 2.04 0.73
CA MET A 26 -4.82 1.10 0.17
C MET A 26 -5.83 1.85 -0.68
N TYR A 27 -6.25 1.21 -1.77
CA TYR A 27 -7.32 1.64 -2.63
C TYR A 27 -8.21 0.44 -2.97
N THR A 28 -9.52 0.68 -3.03
CA THR A 28 -10.51 -0.32 -3.41
C THR A 28 -11.04 0.05 -4.78
N ALA A 29 -10.79 -0.81 -5.77
CA ALA A 29 -11.42 -0.74 -7.09
C ALA A 29 -12.30 -1.98 -7.30
N ASP A 30 -11.83 -2.90 -8.14
CA ASP A 30 -12.36 -4.25 -8.35
C ASP A 30 -12.05 -5.18 -7.17
N THR A 31 -10.88 -5.01 -6.56
CA THR A 31 -10.42 -5.66 -5.33
C THR A 31 -9.65 -4.66 -4.46
N GLU A 32 -9.33 -5.02 -3.21
CA GLU A 32 -8.43 -4.23 -2.38
C GLU A 32 -6.99 -4.37 -2.92
N ARG A 33 -6.33 -3.24 -3.13
CA ARG A 33 -4.96 -3.18 -3.66
C ARG A 33 -4.15 -2.12 -2.92
N THR A 34 -2.85 -2.28 -2.91
CA THR A 34 -1.95 -1.16 -2.63
C THR A 34 -1.95 -0.21 -3.83
N LEU A 35 -1.76 1.08 -3.57
CA LEU A 35 -1.65 2.08 -4.63
C LEU A 35 -0.44 1.82 -5.54
N CYS A 36 0.57 1.08 -5.06
CA CYS A 36 1.72 0.64 -5.86
C CYS A 36 1.48 -0.67 -6.63
N GLY A 37 0.29 -1.28 -6.54
CA GLY A 37 -0.18 -2.32 -7.46
C GLY A 37 -0.30 -3.73 -6.88
N ASP A 38 0.14 -3.98 -5.65
CA ASP A 38 0.00 -5.29 -5.01
C ASP A 38 -1.46 -5.57 -4.64
N ALA A 39 -1.96 -6.74 -5.03
CA ALA A 39 -3.29 -7.18 -4.61
C ALA A 39 -3.29 -7.54 -3.12
N ILE A 40 -4.34 -7.13 -2.42
CA ILE A 40 -4.59 -7.43 -1.01
C ILE A 40 -5.80 -8.35 -0.98
N ASP A 41 -5.54 -9.64 -1.18
CA ASP A 41 -6.54 -10.71 -1.09
C ASP A 41 -5.99 -11.88 -0.27
N THR A 42 -6.87 -12.84 0.02
CA THR A 42 -6.55 -14.03 0.82
C THR A 42 -5.55 -14.95 0.17
N ASP A 43 -5.37 -14.85 -1.15
CA ASP A 43 -4.49 -15.73 -1.91
C ASP A 43 -3.08 -15.14 -2.03
N ASN A 44 -2.94 -13.81 -2.03
CA ASN A 44 -1.67 -13.12 -2.21
C ASN A 44 -1.02 -12.65 -0.89
N VAL A 45 -1.79 -12.34 0.15
CA VAL A 45 -1.26 -11.75 1.39
C VAL A 45 -1.28 -12.75 2.53
N ILE A 46 -0.09 -13.15 2.97
CA ILE A 46 0.10 -14.11 4.06
C ILE A 46 0.19 -13.38 5.40
N GLU A 47 0.95 -12.28 5.46
CA GLU A 47 1.10 -11.49 6.69
C GLU A 47 1.20 -9.99 6.40
N ALA A 48 0.34 -9.19 7.05
CA ALA A 48 0.32 -7.74 6.92
C ALA A 48 -0.23 -7.03 8.17
N ASP A 49 0.21 -5.80 8.40
CA ASP A 49 -0.38 -4.89 9.40
C ASP A 49 -1.29 -3.86 8.72
N TYR A 50 -2.39 -3.51 9.37
CA TYR A 50 -3.35 -2.53 8.88
C TYR A 50 -3.49 -1.38 9.88
N LYS A 51 -3.60 -0.15 9.38
CA LYS A 51 -3.95 1.02 10.21
C LYS A 51 -4.72 2.07 9.44
N THR A 52 -5.50 2.87 10.17
CA THR A 52 -6.22 4.01 9.61
C THR A 52 -5.74 5.30 10.28
N VAL A 53 -5.37 6.30 9.49
CA VAL A 53 -4.86 7.59 10.00
C VAL A 53 -5.62 8.78 9.39
N LYS A 54 -5.71 9.90 10.12
CA LYS A 54 -6.40 11.11 9.63
C LYS A 54 -5.66 11.80 8.47
N ARG A 55 -4.33 11.87 8.54
CA ARG A 55 -3.44 12.46 7.53
C ARG A 55 -2.09 11.74 7.52
N GLY A 56 -1.41 11.76 6.37
CA GLY A 56 -0.06 11.21 6.21
C GLY A 56 0.02 9.69 6.36
N GLY A 57 1.15 9.21 6.88
CA GLY A 57 1.39 7.81 7.26
C GLY A 57 1.86 6.87 6.14
N ILE A 58 1.85 7.32 4.89
CA ILE A 58 2.37 6.57 3.74
C ILE A 58 3.89 6.72 3.71
N THR A 59 4.62 5.61 3.67
CA THR A 59 6.09 5.61 3.56
C THR A 59 6.60 4.89 2.31
N CYS A 60 5.72 4.26 1.53
CA CYS A 60 6.09 3.66 0.25
C CYS A 60 6.44 4.75 -0.79
N PRO A 61 7.66 4.76 -1.36
CA PRO A 61 8.09 5.76 -2.34
C PRO A 61 7.19 5.82 -3.58
N PHE A 62 6.81 4.66 -4.12
CA PHE A 62 5.92 4.57 -5.28
C PHE A 62 4.53 5.14 -5.01
N CYS A 63 3.94 4.82 -3.85
CA CYS A 63 2.65 5.39 -3.47
C CYS A 63 2.72 6.92 -3.38
N LEU A 64 3.81 7.47 -2.83
CA LEU A 64 4.00 8.91 -2.72
C LEU A 64 4.17 9.57 -4.09
N GLU A 65 4.89 8.94 -5.00
CA GLU A 65 5.06 9.42 -6.37
C GLU A 65 3.72 9.45 -7.13
N VAL A 66 2.94 8.37 -7.08
CA VAL A 66 1.60 8.31 -7.70
C VAL A 66 0.70 9.42 -7.15
N ILE A 67 0.66 9.61 -5.83
CA ILE A 67 -0.15 10.69 -5.22
C ILE A 67 0.30 12.06 -5.69
N ARG A 68 1.61 12.30 -5.77
CA ARG A 68 2.14 13.58 -6.28
C ARG A 68 1.69 13.78 -7.73
N HIS A 69 1.85 12.76 -8.58
CA HIS A 69 1.45 12.81 -9.98
C HIS A 69 -0.04 13.13 -10.14
N VAL A 70 -0.92 12.38 -9.47
CA VAL A 70 -2.37 12.62 -9.52
C VAL A 70 -2.73 14.03 -9.05
N LYS A 71 -2.08 14.55 -8.01
CA LYS A 71 -2.31 15.93 -7.52
C LYS A 71 -1.86 17.02 -8.50
N THR A 72 -1.00 16.72 -9.47
CA THR A 72 -0.61 17.68 -10.51
C THR A 72 -1.65 17.80 -11.62
N ILE A 73 -2.53 16.81 -11.79
CA ILE A 73 -3.62 16.84 -12.77
C ILE A 73 -4.62 17.90 -12.31
N LYS A 74 -4.77 18.96 -13.11
CA LYS A 74 -5.82 19.98 -12.94
C LYS A 74 -6.95 19.61 -13.88
N LEU A 75 -8.11 19.26 -13.32
CA LEU A 75 -9.35 18.99 -14.04
C LEU A 75 -10.11 20.29 -14.31
#